data_AF-A0A4Q4CGZ2-F1
#
_entry.id   AF-A0A4Q4CGZ2-F1
#
_cell.length_a   1.000
_cell.length_b   1.000
_cell.length_c   1.000
_cell.angle_alpha   90.00
_cell.angle_beta   90.00
_cell.angle_gamma   90.00
#
_symmetry.space_group_name_H-M   'P 1'
#
loop_
_entity.id
_entity.type
_entity.pdbx_description
1 polymer ?
#
loop_
_entity_poly.entity_id
_entity_poly.type
_entity_poly.pdbx_seq_one_letter_code
_entity_poly.pdbx_strand_id
1 'polypeptide(L)'
;MSDNPRPAAASSSSPAKRRPGRPTGGDMVQLTLRIPREHLHALTEESARRSIATGRNVTPQAIIASMIATCLATSPKDATAT
;
A
#
# COMPACT_ATOMS: atom_id res chain seq x y z
N MET A 1 -4.19 21.01 -51.09
CA MET A 1 -4.57 22.10 -50.18
C MET A 1 -5.31 21.42 -49.02
N SER A 2 -4.59 20.96 -47.99
CA SER A 2 -4.22 21.73 -46.77
C SER A 2 -5.46 21.86 -45.88
N ASP A 3 -5.57 21.37 -44.64
CA ASP A 3 -4.58 20.96 -43.64
C ASP A 3 -5.21 19.95 -42.65
N ASN A 4 -4.37 19.08 -42.08
CA ASN A 4 -4.66 18.29 -40.90
C ASN A 4 -4.24 19.08 -39.65
N PRO A 5 -5.09 19.22 -38.61
CA PRO A 5 -4.57 19.51 -37.28
C PRO A 5 -5.10 18.52 -36.23
N ARG A 6 -4.18 17.71 -35.73
CA ARG A 6 -4.19 17.14 -34.37
C ARG A 6 -2.87 17.61 -33.73
N PRO A 7 -2.68 17.69 -32.39
CA PRO A 7 -3.59 17.70 -31.23
C PRO A 7 -3.42 18.99 -30.38
N ALA A 8 -4.10 19.03 -29.23
CA ALA A 8 -3.71 19.69 -27.97
C ALA A 8 -4.52 20.91 -27.53
N ALA A 9 -5.32 20.71 -26.48
CA ALA A 9 -5.28 21.63 -25.36
C ALA A 9 -5.03 20.77 -24.11
N ALA A 10 -3.80 20.81 -23.64
CA ALA A 10 -3.45 20.32 -22.32
C ALA A 10 -4.37 21.03 -21.32
N SER A 11 -5.24 20.29 -20.66
CA SER A 11 -5.91 20.77 -19.46
C SER A 11 -4.81 20.98 -18.42
N SER A 12 -4.30 22.21 -18.34
CA SER A 12 -3.43 22.67 -17.27
C SER A 12 -4.25 22.67 -15.98
N SER A 13 -4.45 21.49 -15.38
CA SER A 13 -4.92 21.42 -14.01
C SER A 13 -3.79 21.94 -13.14
N SER A 14 -4.00 23.11 -12.54
CA SER A 14 -3.17 23.62 -11.45
C SER A 14 -2.84 22.48 -10.48
N PRO A 15 -1.58 22.36 -10.01
CA PRO A 15 -1.22 21.27 -9.11
C PRO A 15 -2.07 21.40 -7.85
N ALA A 16 -3.00 20.45 -7.68
CA ALA A 16 -3.87 20.41 -6.50
C ALA A 16 -2.99 20.49 -5.26
N LYS A 17 -3.24 21.51 -4.43
CA LYS A 17 -2.53 21.80 -3.18
C LYS A 17 -2.53 20.52 -2.34
N ARG A 18 -1.44 19.77 -2.38
CA ARG A 18 -1.34 18.44 -1.75
C ARG A 18 -1.43 18.64 -0.24
N ARG A 19 -2.32 17.88 0.41
CA ARG A 19 -2.42 17.87 1.88
C ARG A 19 -1.04 17.54 2.47
N PRO A 20 -0.55 18.32 3.45
CA PRO A 20 0.64 17.97 4.21
C PRO A 20 0.46 16.55 4.77
N GLY A 21 1.44 15.67 4.52
CA GLY A 21 1.42 14.28 5.00
C GLY A 21 1.01 13.21 3.99
N ARG A 22 0.74 13.53 2.71
CA ARG A 22 0.60 12.50 1.67
C ARG A 22 2.00 11.99 1.28
N PRO A 23 2.40 10.74 1.63
CA PRO A 23 3.70 10.21 1.28
C PRO A 23 3.93 10.33 -0.24
N THR A 24 5.15 10.73 -0.61
CA THR A 24 5.59 10.84 -2.00
C THR A 24 5.49 9.46 -2.62
N GLY A 25 4.79 9.32 -3.75
CA GLY A 25 4.47 8.02 -4.36
C GLY A 25 5.66 7.19 -4.86
N GLY A 26 6.91 7.58 -4.54
CA GLY A 26 8.13 6.87 -4.93
C GLY A 26 8.55 5.75 -3.97
N ASP A 27 8.16 5.80 -2.70
CA ASP A 27 8.58 4.81 -1.67
C ASP A 27 7.53 3.73 -1.37
N MET A 28 6.42 3.72 -2.10
CA MET A 28 5.33 2.75 -1.87
C MET A 28 5.25 1.77 -3.03
N VAL A 29 5.39 0.48 -2.73
CA VAL A 29 5.13 -0.60 -3.68
C VAL A 29 3.70 -1.09 -3.48
N GLN A 30 2.94 -1.17 -4.57
CA GLN A 30 1.62 -1.78 -4.57
C GLN A 30 1.74 -3.29 -4.76
N LEU A 31 1.15 -4.06 -3.84
CA LEU A 31 1.12 -5.52 -3.89
C LEU A 31 -0.33 -5.99 -4.02
N THR A 32 -0.57 -6.96 -4.90
CA THR A 32 -1.85 -7.66 -5.00
C THR A 32 -1.67 -9.08 -4.48
N LEU A 33 -2.37 -9.42 -3.40
CA LEU A 33 -2.30 -10.73 -2.77
C LEU A 33 -3.62 -11.47 -2.94
N ARG A 34 -3.57 -12.77 -3.25
CA ARG A 34 -4.74 -13.65 -3.19
C ARG A 34 -4.84 -14.25 -1.80
N ILE A 35 -5.84 -13.82 -1.03
CA ILE A 35 -6.05 -14.25 0.35
C ILE A 35 -7.35 -15.04 0.40
N PRO A 36 -7.35 -16.27 0.96
CA PRO A 36 -8.59 -17.01 1.25
C PRO A 36 -9.54 -16.18 2.13
N ARG A 37 -10.85 -16.27 1.88
CA ARG A 37 -11.85 -15.44 2.59
C ARG A 37 -11.78 -15.60 4.12
N GLU A 38 -11.60 -16.83 4.59
CA GLU A 38 -11.47 -17.14 6.02
C GLU A 38 -10.30 -16.38 6.67
N HIS A 39 -9.15 -16.31 5.99
CA HIS A 39 -7.98 -15.60 6.49
C HIS A 39 -8.20 -14.09 6.48
N LEU A 40 -8.90 -13.56 5.46
CA LEU A 40 -9.24 -12.14 5.41
C LEU A 40 -10.21 -11.76 6.55
N HIS A 41 -11.15 -12.65 6.90
CA HIS A 41 -12.05 -12.45 8.03
C HIS A 41 -11.28 -12.39 9.35
N ALA A 42 -10.39 -13.36 9.60
CA ALA A 42 -9.54 -13.37 10.79
C ALA A 42 -8.67 -12.11 10.91
N LEU A 43 -8.10 -11.64 9.79
CA LEU A 43 -7.34 -10.37 9.76
C LEU A 43 -8.21 -9.16 10.07
N THR A 44 -9.48 -9.17 9.65
CA THR A 44 -10.44 -8.09 9.93
C THR A 44 -10.79 -8.06 11.41
N GLU A 45 -11.08 -9.21 12.03
CA GLU A 45 -11.35 -9.31 13.47
C GLU A 45 -10.15 -8.87 14.31
N GLU A 46 -8.94 -9.30 13.95
CA GLU A 46 -7.71 -8.87 14.63
C GLU A 46 -7.49 -7.35 14.51
N SER A 47 -7.78 -6.78 13.33
CA SER A 47 -7.68 -5.33 13.11
C SER A 47 -8.64 -4.55 14.01
N ALA A 48 -9.87 -5.04 14.19
CA ALA A 48 -10.84 -4.45 15.10
C ALA A 48 -10.37 -4.56 16.57
N ARG A 49 -9.89 -5.74 16.99
CA ARG A 49 -9.38 -5.95 18.35
C ARG A 49 -8.21 -5.02 18.67
N ARG A 50 -7.22 -4.90 17.77
CA ARG A 50 -6.08 -3.99 17.94
C ARG A 50 -6.51 -2.53 17.92
N SER A 51 -7.51 -2.18 17.12
CA SER A 51 -8.00 -0.81 17.07
C SER A 51 -8.62 -0.38 18.39
N ILE A 52 -9.43 -1.25 18.99
CA ILE A 52 -10.02 -1.04 20.32
C ILE A 52 -8.92 -0.95 21.38
N ALA A 53 -7.98 -1.90 21.38
CA ALA A 53 -6.92 -1.97 22.40
C ALA A 53 -5.96 -0.77 22.38
N THR A 54 -5.68 -0.22 21.19
CA THR A 54 -4.71 0.88 21.02
C THR A 54 -5.35 2.26 20.91
N GLY A 55 -6.67 2.34 20.75
CA GLY A 55 -7.38 3.58 20.43
C GLY A 55 -7.02 4.18 19.06
N ARG A 56 -6.33 3.43 18.19
CA ARG A 56 -5.91 3.85 16.86
C ARG A 56 -6.58 3.01 15.79
N ASN A 57 -6.85 3.58 14.61
CA ASN A 57 -7.35 2.79 13.50
C ASN A 57 -6.23 1.87 12.95
N VAL A 58 -6.40 0.57 13.15
CA VAL A 58 -5.51 -0.47 12.61
C VAL A 58 -6.25 -1.18 11.48
N THR A 59 -5.66 -1.21 10.29
CA THR A 59 -6.26 -1.88 9.13
C THR A 59 -5.69 -3.29 8.94
N PRO A 60 -6.40 -4.19 8.24
CA PRO A 60 -5.86 -5.49 7.84
C PRO A 60 -4.55 -5.38 7.06
N GLN A 61 -4.39 -4.34 6.22
CA GLN A 61 -3.15 -4.11 5.46
C GLN A 61 -1.97 -3.80 6.39
N ALA A 62 -2.18 -3.04 7.46
CA ALA A 62 -1.14 -2.72 8.44
C ALA A 62 -0.67 -3.98 9.21
N ILE A 63 -1.60 -4.90 9.49
CA ILE A 63 -1.28 -6.20 10.09
C ILE A 63 -0.44 -7.04 9.13
N ILE A 64 -0.88 -7.17 7.87
CA ILE A 64 -0.14 -7.93 6.84
C ILE A 64 1.27 -7.34 6.66
N ALA A 65 1.40 -6.02 6.55
CA ALA A 65 2.69 -5.37 6.42
C ALA A 65 3.61 -5.66 7.62
N SER A 66 3.05 -5.64 8.84
CA SER A 66 3.78 -5.97 10.07
C SER A 66 4.24 -7.43 10.08
N MET A 67 3.38 -8.37 9.68
CA MET A 67 3.74 -9.79 9.57
C MET A 67 4.86 -10.01 8.56
N ILE A 68 4.80 -9.37 7.38
CA ILE A 68 5.87 -9.45 6.38
C ILE A 68 7.18 -8.90 6.96
N ALA A 69 7.14 -7.74 7.62
CA ALA A 69 8.33 -7.15 8.24
C ALA A 69 8.94 -8.08 9.31
N THR A 70 8.11 -8.71 10.15
CA THR A 70 8.57 -9.69 11.14
C THR A 70 9.19 -10.91 10.47
N CYS A 71 8.53 -11.50 9.46
CA CYS A 71 9.08 -12.65 8.73
C CYS A 71 10.44 -12.33 8.09
N LEU A 72 10.62 -11.14 7.53
CA LEU A 72 11.89 -10.70 6.96
C LEU A 72 12.97 -10.51 8.04
N ALA A 73 12.61 -9.97 9.20
CA ALA A 73 13.53 -9.78 10.31
C ALA A 73 13.99 -11.11 10.95
N THR A 74 13.15 -12.15 10.89
CA THR A 74 13.43 -13.48 11.46
C THR A 74 13.93 -14.50 10.43
N SER A 75 13.97 -14.16 9.14
CA SER A 75 14.52 -15.05 8.13
C SER A 75 16.03 -15.11 8.28
N PRO A 76 16.64 -16.29 8.54
CA PRO A 76 18.09 -16.41 8.57
C PRO A 76 18.63 -16.08 7.18
N LYS A 77 19.48 -15.05 7.10
CA LYS A 77 20.14 -14.64 5.85
C LYS A 77 21.27 -15.59 5.43
N ASP A 78 21.56 -16.63 6.21
CA ASP A 78 22.65 -17.58 5.98
C ASP A 78 22.16 -19.03 5.78
N ALA A 79 21.28 -19.25 4.80
CA ALA A 79 21.15 -20.57 4.20
C ALA A 79 21.44 -20.41 2.71
N THR A 80 22.62 -20.86 2.29
CA THR A 80 23.18 -20.88 0.93
C THR A 80 23.94 -19.63 0.44
N ALA A 81 25.21 -19.58 0.79
CA ALA A 81 26.27 -19.15 -0.13
C ALA A 81 27.44 -20.15 -0.02
N THR A 82 27.40 -21.15 -0.90
CA THR A 82 28.48 -22.06 -1.37
C THR A 82 29.29 -22.84 -0.33
#